data_AF-A0A4Y8C6U0-F1
#
_entry.id   AF-A0A4Y8C6U0-F1
#
_cell.length_a   1.000
_cell.length_b   1.000
_cell.length_c   1.000
_cell.angle_alpha   90.00
_cell.angle_beta   90.00
_cell.angle_gamma   90.00
#
_symmetry.space_group_name_H-M   'P 1'
#
loop_
_entity.id
_entity.type
_entity.pdbx_description
1 polymer ?
#
loop_
_entity_poly.entity_id
_entity_poly.type
_entity_poly.pdbx_seq_one_letter_code
_entity_poly.pdbx_strand_id
1 'polypeptide(L)'
;RFYERLEIKDLISYLRLILNPNDDLSFRRIINRPKRSIGEKALKNLEEYAKKRQISLFDALCESDGGVGILTTKKAQNEANIFIQNIHTLKSYDNAKKVFD
;
A
#
# COMPACT_ATOMS: atom_id res chain seq x y z
N ARG A 1 -23.72 -3.27 11.75
CA ARG A 1 -23.33 -4.61 11.23
C ARG A 1 -22.84 -4.66 9.78
N PHE A 2 -23.12 -3.69 8.88
CA PHE A 2 -22.54 -3.68 7.52
C PHE A 2 -21.08 -3.17 7.49
N TYR A 3 -20.80 -1.98 8.04
CA TYR A 3 -19.45 -1.39 8.07
C TYR A 3 -18.43 -2.12 8.95
N GLU A 4 -18.88 -3.10 9.73
CA GLU A 4 -18.00 -3.90 10.59
C GLU A 4 -17.29 -5.02 9.82
N ARG A 5 -17.86 -5.41 8.67
CA ARG A 5 -17.35 -6.47 7.82
C ARG A 5 -15.94 -6.14 7.31
N LEU A 6 -15.10 -7.17 7.22
CA LEU A 6 -13.69 -7.00 6.94
C LEU A 6 -13.45 -6.44 5.54
N GLU A 7 -14.18 -6.95 4.56
CA GLU A 7 -14.12 -6.52 3.16
C GLU A 7 -14.50 -5.05 2.98
N ILE A 8 -15.50 -4.56 3.72
CA ILE A 8 -15.93 -3.17 3.67
C ILE A 8 -14.83 -2.25 4.23
N LYS A 9 -14.23 -2.63 5.35
CA LYS A 9 -13.12 -1.88 5.93
C LYS A 9 -11.86 -1.90 5.05
N ASP A 10 -11.59 -3.02 4.40
CA ASP A 10 -10.47 -3.16 3.47
C ASP A 10 -10.67 -2.23 2.26
N LEU A 11 -11.87 -2.24 1.65
CA LEU A 11 -12.22 -1.33 0.55
C LEU A 11 -12.11 0.14 0.95
N ILE A 12 -12.65 0.53 2.10
CA ILE A 12 -12.53 1.90 2.61
C ILE A 12 -11.06 2.31 2.78
N SER A 13 -10.21 1.39 3.22
CA SER A 13 -8.78 1.66 3.41
C SER A 13 -8.04 1.80 2.08
N TYR A 14 -8.41 1.03 1.06
CA TYR A 14 -7.94 1.28 -0.31
C TYR A 14 -8.31 2.69 -0.79
N LEU A 15 -9.59 3.07 -0.66
CA LEU A 15 -10.06 4.39 -1.08
C LEU A 15 -9.35 5.52 -0.32
N ARG A 16 -9.17 5.36 0.99
CA ARG A 16 -8.43 6.33 1.82
C ARG A 16 -7.00 6.49 1.37
N LEU A 17 -6.30 5.39 1.09
CA LEU A 17 -4.91 5.45 0.64
C LEU A 17 -4.77 6.14 -0.72
N ILE A 18 -5.68 5.87 -1.66
CA ILE A 18 -5.69 6.51 -2.98
C ILE A 18 -5.87 8.03 -2.84
N LEU A 19 -6.79 8.46 -1.97
CA LEU A 19 -7.06 9.88 -1.71
C LEU A 19 -5.95 10.56 -0.89
N ASN A 20 -5.38 9.83 0.07
CA ASN A 20 -4.35 10.29 0.99
C ASN A 20 -3.25 9.23 1.15
N PRO A 21 -2.17 9.31 0.36
CA PRO A 21 -1.02 8.40 0.47
C PRO A 21 -0.35 8.38 1.86
N ASN A 22 -0.56 9.42 2.66
CA ASN A 22 0.00 9.54 4.02
C ASN A 22 -0.81 8.77 5.09
N ASP A 23 -1.88 8.07 4.72
CA ASP A 23 -2.67 7.26 5.66
C ASP A 23 -2.00 5.90 5.94
N ASP A 24 -1.03 5.92 6.84
CA ASP A 24 -0.28 4.73 7.27
C ASP A 24 -1.17 3.64 7.90
N LEU A 25 -2.27 4.01 8.56
CA LEU A 25 -3.21 3.06 9.15
C LEU A 25 -3.93 2.28 8.07
N SER A 26 -4.44 2.98 7.05
CA SER A 26 -5.06 2.35 5.90
C SER A 26 -4.04 1.50 5.12
N PHE A 27 -2.82 2.00 4.90
CA PHE A 27 -1.74 1.26 4.25
C PHE A 27 -1.46 -0.07 4.95
N ARG A 28 -1.20 -0.06 6.27
CA ARG A 28 -0.89 -1.28 7.05
C ARG A 28 -1.97 -2.34 6.93
N ARG A 29 -3.24 -1.90 6.84
CA ARG A 29 -4.37 -2.82 6.71
C ARG A 29 -4.40 -3.53 5.36
N ILE A 30 -4.08 -2.83 4.27
CA ILE A 30 -4.30 -3.32 2.90
C ILE A 30 -3.03 -3.80 2.19
N ILE A 31 -1.84 -3.46 2.67
CA ILE A 31 -0.57 -3.79 2.01
C ILE A 31 -0.40 -5.31 1.79
N ASN A 32 -0.95 -6.15 2.66
CA ASN A 32 -0.93 -7.61 2.50
C ASN A 32 -2.33 -8.22 2.29
N ARG A 33 -3.28 -7.42 1.78
CA ARG A 33 -4.64 -7.85 1.42
C ARG A 33 -5.02 -7.35 0.02
N PRO A 34 -5.00 -8.19 -1.04
CA PRO A 34 -4.70 -9.62 -1.05
C PRO A 34 -3.26 -9.95 -0.64
N LYS A 35 -2.98 -11.23 -0.35
CA LYS A 35 -1.68 -11.68 0.18
C LYS A 35 -0.54 -11.37 -0.80
N ARG A 36 0.38 -10.47 -0.42
CA ARG A 36 1.56 -10.04 -1.19
C ARG A 36 2.87 -10.64 -0.69
N SER A 37 2.81 -11.63 0.19
CA SER A 37 4.00 -12.23 0.82
C SER A 37 4.87 -11.23 1.59
N ILE A 38 4.29 -10.12 2.05
CA ILE A 38 4.94 -9.14 2.93
C ILE A 38 4.69 -9.60 4.37
N GLY A 39 5.74 -10.08 5.04
CA GLY A 39 5.67 -10.51 6.43
C GLY A 39 5.95 -9.38 7.43
N GLU A 40 5.63 -9.61 8.70
CA GLU A 40 5.80 -8.64 9.80
C GLU A 40 7.21 -8.05 9.88
N LYS A 41 8.26 -8.86 9.72
CA LYS A 41 9.64 -8.37 9.74
C LYS A 41 9.91 -7.38 8.60
N ALA A 42 9.42 -7.67 7.40
CA ALA A 42 9.61 -6.79 6.25
C ALA A 42 8.83 -5.48 6.43
N LEU A 43 7.60 -5.55 6.95
CA LEU A 43 6.80 -4.37 7.27
C LEU A 43 7.48 -3.52 8.36
N LYS A 44 8.01 -4.12 9.42
CA LYS A 44 8.75 -3.40 10.47
C LYS A 44 9.98 -2.69 9.91
N ASN A 45 10.75 -3.34 9.04
CA ASN A 45 11.90 -2.71 8.39
C ASN A 45 11.48 -1.50 7.54
N LEU A 46 10.35 -1.61 6.83
CA LEU A 46 9.78 -0.50 6.06
C LEU A 46 9.36 0.66 6.99
N GLU A 47 8.72 0.35 8.12
CA GLU A 47 8.35 1.35 9.13
C GLU A 47 9.57 2.07 9.72
N GLU A 48 10.64 1.34 10.02
CA GLU A 48 11.90 1.93 10.50
C GLU A 48 12.55 2.83 9.44
N TYR A 49 12.50 2.43 8.17
CA TYR A 49 12.98 3.25 7.06
C TYR A 49 12.15 4.53 6.89
N ALA A 50 10.82 4.40 6.84
CA ALA A 50 9.88 5.52 6.75
C ALA A 50 10.10 6.52 7.89
N LYS A 51 10.24 6.01 9.12
CA LYS A 51 10.51 6.83 10.32
C LYS A 51 11.84 7.58 10.23
N LYS A 52 12.91 6.93 9.75
CA LYS A 52 14.24 7.57 9.58
C LYS A 52 14.20 8.68 8.53
N ARG A 53 13.43 8.48 7.46
CA ARG A 53 13.26 9.43 6.36
C ARG A 53 12.17 10.48 6.62
N GLN A 54 11.36 10.31 7.67
CA GLN A 54 10.21 11.15 8.00
C GLN A 54 9.19 11.26 6.86
N ILE A 55 8.91 10.12 6.22
CA ILE A 55 7.95 9.99 5.11
C ILE A 55 6.88 8.95 5.47
N SER A 56 5.78 8.92 4.71
CA SER A 56 4.73 7.91 4.89
C SER A 56 5.21 6.51 4.51
N LEU A 57 4.49 5.47 4.94
CA LEU A 57 4.80 4.09 4.56
C LEU A 57 4.64 3.83 3.06
N PHE A 58 3.68 4.51 2.43
CA PHE A 58 3.49 4.39 0.99
C PHE A 58 4.66 5.04 0.23
N ASP A 59 5.06 6.26 0.60
CA ASP A 59 6.21 6.92 -0.03
C ASP A 59 7.50 6.14 0.20
N ALA A 60 7.69 5.64 1.42
CA ALA A 60 8.80 4.76 1.75
C ALA A 60 8.85 3.52 0.85
N LEU A 61 7.71 2.94 0.47
CA LEU A 61 7.65 1.80 -0.43
C LEU A 61 8.02 2.19 -1.87
N CYS A 62 7.69 3.41 -2.30
CA CYS A 62 7.96 3.95 -3.63
C CYS A 62 9.41 4.42 -3.85
N GLU A 63 10.17 4.66 -2.79
CA GLU A 63 11.57 5.12 -2.85
C GLU A 63 12.51 4.14 -3.56
N SER A 64 13.41 4.68 -4.40
CA SER A 64 14.35 3.89 -5.20
C SER A 64 15.50 3.29 -4.38
N ASP A 65 15.97 3.99 -3.36
CA ASP A 65 17.17 3.65 -2.56
C ASP A 65 16.89 2.70 -1.38
N GLY A 66 15.64 2.28 -1.21
CA GLY A 66 15.27 1.40 -0.11
C GLY A 66 13.93 0.73 -0.24
N GLY A 67 12.94 1.36 -0.90
CA GLY A 67 11.53 0.99 -0.75
C GLY A 67 11.19 -0.47 -0.95
N VAL A 68 11.02 -0.90 -2.20
CA VAL A 68 10.73 -2.31 -2.49
C VAL A 68 11.94 -3.21 -2.13
N GLY A 69 13.16 -2.69 -2.21
CA GLY A 69 14.39 -3.41 -1.87
C GLY A 69 14.50 -3.88 -0.41
N ILE A 70 13.80 -3.21 0.52
CA ILE A 70 13.68 -3.62 1.94
C ILE A 70 12.93 -4.96 2.09
N LEU A 71 12.09 -5.32 1.12
CA LEU A 71 11.33 -6.56 1.16
C LEU A 71 12.24 -7.75 0.88
N THR A 72 12.14 -8.78 1.73
CA THR A 72 13.10 -9.89 1.79
C THR A 72 13.02 -10.87 0.61
N THR A 73 11.89 -10.92 -0.10
CA THR A 73 11.68 -11.91 -1.17
C THR A 73 11.37 -11.21 -2.49
N LYS A 74 11.92 -11.74 -3.60
CA LYS A 74 11.62 -11.25 -4.95
C LYS A 74 10.11 -11.26 -5.26
N LYS A 75 9.38 -12.23 -4.70
CA LYS A 75 7.92 -12.29 -4.83
C LYS A 75 7.25 -11.08 -4.17
N ALA A 76 7.59 -10.78 -2.92
CA ALA A 76 7.06 -9.61 -2.22
C ALA A 76 7.43 -8.30 -2.94
N GLN A 77 8.63 -8.25 -3.53
CA GLN A 77 9.07 -7.12 -4.32
C GLN A 77 8.20 -6.89 -5.55
N ASN A 78 7.96 -7.96 -6.33
CA ASN A 78 7.12 -7.89 -7.52
C ASN A 78 5.67 -7.50 -7.18
N GLU A 79 5.09 -8.09 -6.13
CA GLU A 79 3.73 -7.77 -5.68
C GLU A 79 3.61 -6.33 -5.17
N ALA A 80 4.63 -5.82 -4.49
CA ALA A 80 4.69 -4.43 -4.05
C ALA A 80 4.78 -3.46 -5.24
N ASN A 81 5.59 -3.78 -6.26
CA ASN A 81 5.65 -2.98 -7.48
C ASN A 81 4.30 -2.93 -8.21
N ILE A 82 3.62 -4.07 -8.34
CA ILE A 82 2.27 -4.14 -8.92
C ILE A 82 1.29 -3.31 -8.08
N PHE A 83 1.37 -3.41 -6.75
CA PHE A 83 0.55 -2.60 -5.85
C PHE A 83 0.76 -1.10 -6.05
N ILE A 84 2.02 -0.65 -6.09
CA ILE A 84 2.38 0.77 -6.32
C ILE A 84 1.81 1.24 -7.66
N GLN A 85 2.05 0.48 -8.74
CA GLN A 85 1.52 0.75 -10.07
C GLN A 85 0.00 0.90 -10.06
N ASN A 86 -0.70 -0.03 -9.40
CA ASN A 86 -2.16 0.01 -9.31
C ASN A 86 -2.67 1.24 -8.56
N ILE A 87 -2.04 1.62 -7.44
CA ILE A 87 -2.42 2.82 -6.68
C ILE A 87 -2.19 4.08 -7.53
N HIS A 88 -1.07 4.18 -8.23
CA HIS A 88 -0.82 5.31 -9.13
C HIS A 88 -1.80 5.38 -10.31
N THR A 89 -2.10 4.24 -10.93
CA THR A 89 -3.09 4.16 -12.02
C THR A 89 -4.48 4.54 -11.51
N LEU A 90 -4.88 4.07 -10.33
CA LEU A 90 -6.18 4.45 -9.76
C LEU A 90 -6.26 5.95 -9.44
N LYS A 91 -5.14 6.55 -9.04
CA LYS A 91 -5.04 7.99 -8.77
C LYS A 91 -5.05 8.84 -10.04
N SER A 92 -4.66 8.30 -11.19
CA SER A 92 -4.67 9.05 -12.46
C SER A 92 -6.06 9.13 -13.10
N TYR A 93 -7.03 8.32 -12.64
CA TYR A 93 -8.41 8.43 -13.12
C TYR A 93 -9.14 9.60 -12.47
N ASP A 94 -9.66 10.51 -13.30
CA ASP A 94 -10.46 11.66 -12.83
C ASP A 94 -11.83 11.26 -12.27
N ASN A 95 -12.32 10.08 -12.63
CA ASN A 95 -13.62 9.60 -12.19
C ASN A 95 -13.64 8.08 -12.05
N ALA A 96 -14.50 7.60 -11.15
CA ALA A 96 -14.66 6.18 -10.87
C ALA A 96 -15.25 5.39 -12.05
N LYS A 97 -15.97 6.05 -12.97
CA LYS A 97 -16.61 5.38 -14.11
C LYS A 97 -15.55 4.84 -15.09
N LYS A 98 -14.49 5.62 -15.34
CA LYS A 98 -13.30 5.23 -16.12
C LYS A 98 -12.53 4.03 -15.54
N VAL A 99 -12.79 3.64 -14.30
CA VAL A 99 -12.15 2.46 -13.68
C VAL A 99 -12.86 1.17 -14.11
N PHE A 100 -14.14 1.24 -14.46
CA PHE A 100 -14.99 0.10 -14.78
C PHE A 100 -15.30 -0.03 -16.28
N ASP A 101 -15.06 1.03 -17.05
CA ASP A 101 -15.12 1.05 -18.51
C ASP A 101 -13.79 0.56 -19.10
#